data_AF-A0A963RIP7-F1
#
_entry.id   AF-A0A963RIP7-F1
#
_cell.length_a   1.000
_cell.length_b   1.000
_cell.length_c   1.000
_cell.angle_alpha   90.00
_cell.angle_beta   90.00
_cell.angle_gamma   90.00
#
_symmetry.space_group_name_H-M   'P 1'
#
loop_
_entity.id
_entity.type
_entity.pdbx_description
1 polymer ?
#
loop_
_entity_poly.entity_id
_entity_poly.type
_entity_poly.pdbx_seq_one_letter_code
_entity_poly.pdbx_strand_id
1 'polypeptide(L)'
;HGVLNTDNMNVTGESFDYGPWRWLPQWDPGFTAAYFDHQCLYAFGRQPEAIRWNLGQLAVALRPLAEVEPLLAALDRFGPLYGAAMTRRFCWRLGVAGQGLERDAQVIEAAERTMRAKGIGPDAFFYRHRGGRAAQGDLGQALAGYQPLDSEHDYWRDGLPETMLIDEVETLWSAIDQRDDWAPLMDKVARLRRMGSALGNPPSPYGINPIA
;
A
#
# COMPACT_ATOMS: atom_id res chain seq x y z
N HIS A 1 0.43 -6.98 -6.59
CA HIS A 1 0.08 -8.41 -6.57
C HIS A 1 0.79 -9.21 -7.65
N GLY A 2 0.67 -8.80 -8.92
CA GLY A 2 1.27 -9.51 -10.07
C GLY A 2 0.27 -10.38 -10.82
N VAL A 3 -0.75 -10.91 -10.14
CA VAL A 3 -1.86 -11.66 -10.76
C VAL A 3 -3.16 -11.31 -10.03
N LEU A 4 -4.02 -10.45 -10.59
CA LEU A 4 -5.32 -10.11 -9.99
C LEU A 4 -6.45 -10.72 -10.82
N ASN A 5 -6.38 -12.01 -11.10
CA ASN A 5 -7.49 -12.75 -11.67
C ASN A 5 -8.65 -12.84 -10.66
N THR A 6 -9.87 -13.08 -11.12
CA THR A 6 -11.06 -13.12 -10.25
C THR A 6 -11.02 -14.24 -9.21
N ASP A 7 -10.38 -15.37 -9.52
CA ASP A 7 -10.16 -16.49 -8.60
C ASP A 7 -9.18 -16.18 -7.47
N ASN A 8 -8.33 -15.15 -7.63
CA ASN A 8 -7.40 -14.67 -6.59
C ASN A 8 -7.99 -13.53 -5.74
N MET A 9 -9.29 -13.24 -5.89
CA MET A 9 -10.00 -12.27 -5.07
C MET A 9 -10.70 -12.96 -3.90
N ASN A 10 -10.20 -12.76 -2.69
CA ASN A 10 -10.88 -13.24 -1.49
C ASN A 10 -12.11 -12.37 -1.17
N VAL A 11 -13.26 -12.99 -0.90
CA VAL A 11 -14.52 -12.31 -0.54
C VAL A 11 -14.40 -11.46 0.73
N THR A 12 -13.48 -11.80 1.64
CA THR A 12 -13.18 -11.01 2.84
C THR A 12 -12.39 -9.74 2.55
N GLY A 13 -11.86 -9.59 1.33
CA GLY A 13 -10.99 -8.48 0.93
C GLY A 13 -9.52 -8.64 1.36
N GLU A 14 -9.14 -9.80 1.91
CA GLU A 14 -7.75 -10.11 2.25
C GLU A 14 -6.90 -10.37 1.00
N SER A 15 -5.61 -10.03 1.07
CA SER A 15 -4.65 -10.42 0.03
C SER A 15 -4.48 -11.94 0.02
N PHE A 16 -4.43 -12.55 -1.16
CA PHE A 16 -4.45 -14.00 -1.31
C PHE A 16 -3.65 -14.45 -2.53
N ASP A 17 -3.10 -15.67 -2.50
CA ASP A 17 -2.33 -16.28 -3.60
C ASP A 17 -1.04 -15.51 -3.99
N TYR A 18 -0.05 -15.58 -3.08
CA TYR A 18 1.25 -14.93 -3.24
C TYR A 18 2.17 -15.68 -4.21
N GLY A 19 1.97 -15.46 -5.51
CA GLY A 19 2.87 -15.91 -6.58
C GLY A 19 3.95 -14.86 -6.94
N PRO A 20 3.86 -14.19 -8.10
CA PRO A 20 4.85 -13.21 -8.54
C PRO A 20 4.63 -11.82 -7.92
N TRP A 21 4.49 -11.75 -6.60
CA TRP A 21 4.35 -10.49 -5.90
C TRP A 21 5.69 -9.78 -5.78
N ARG A 22 5.68 -8.45 -5.76
CA ARG A 22 6.87 -7.61 -5.57
C ARG A 22 6.50 -6.35 -4.81
N TRP A 23 7.37 -5.93 -3.89
CA TRP A 23 7.37 -4.55 -3.39
C TRP A 23 8.10 -3.64 -4.37
N LEU A 24 7.73 -2.36 -4.37
CA LEU A 24 8.29 -1.37 -5.27
C LEU A 24 9.70 -0.95 -4.83
N PRO A 25 10.76 -1.14 -5.66
CA PRO A 25 12.07 -0.55 -5.38
C PRO A 25 12.06 0.97 -5.57
N GLN A 26 11.24 1.47 -6.49
CA GLN A 26 11.04 2.87 -6.81
C GLN A 26 9.55 3.12 -7.05
N TRP A 27 9.10 4.36 -6.87
CA TRP A 27 7.71 4.72 -7.15
C TRP A 27 7.43 4.78 -8.66
N ASP A 28 7.08 3.65 -9.25
CA ASP A 28 6.75 3.53 -10.67
C ASP A 28 5.35 2.93 -10.86
N PRO A 29 4.35 3.73 -11.30
CA PRO A 29 3.02 3.25 -11.66
C PRO A 29 3.02 2.17 -12.75
N GLY A 30 4.03 2.14 -13.63
CA GLY A 30 4.19 1.16 -14.69
C GLY A 30 4.85 -0.15 -14.24
N PHE A 31 5.29 -0.24 -12.98
CA PHE A 31 5.98 -1.42 -12.48
C PHE A 31 5.07 -2.66 -12.49
N THR A 32 5.49 -3.67 -13.23
CA THR A 32 4.80 -4.97 -13.34
C THR A 32 5.62 -6.04 -12.65
N ALA A 33 5.00 -6.72 -11.69
CA ALA A 33 5.67 -7.71 -10.85
C ALA A 33 5.83 -9.08 -11.54
N ALA A 34 4.83 -9.48 -12.33
CA ALA A 34 4.83 -10.75 -13.05
C ALA A 34 5.61 -10.65 -14.36
N TYR A 35 6.67 -11.45 -14.51
CA TYR A 35 7.51 -11.45 -15.71
C TYR A 35 6.76 -11.86 -16.99
N PHE A 36 5.65 -12.58 -16.84
CA PHE A 36 4.79 -13.03 -17.94
C PHE A 36 3.65 -12.06 -18.28
N ASP A 37 3.43 -11.00 -17.49
CA ASP A 37 2.42 -9.98 -17.77
C ASP A 37 2.97 -8.93 -18.76
N HIS A 38 3.16 -9.36 -20.00
CA HIS A 38 3.70 -8.50 -21.08
C HIS A 38 2.79 -7.33 -21.46
N GLN A 39 1.50 -7.40 -21.09
CA GLN A 39 0.52 -6.33 -21.33
C GLN A 39 0.38 -5.38 -20.15
N CYS A 40 1.15 -5.61 -19.08
CA CYS A 40 1.12 -4.85 -17.84
C CYS A 40 -0.31 -4.72 -17.27
N LEU A 41 -1.14 -5.76 -17.41
CA LEU A 41 -2.52 -5.77 -16.93
C LEU A 41 -2.59 -5.48 -15.44
N TYR A 42 -1.62 -5.99 -14.68
CA TYR A 42 -1.53 -5.87 -13.23
C TYR A 42 -0.38 -4.98 -12.75
N ALA A 43 0.09 -4.07 -13.61
CA ALA A 43 1.01 -3.00 -13.22
C ALA A 43 0.51 -2.26 -11.97
N PHE A 44 1.44 -1.82 -11.13
CA PHE A 44 1.15 -1.20 -9.83
C PHE A 44 0.05 -0.14 -9.88
N GLY A 45 0.14 0.82 -10.81
CA GLY A 45 -0.82 1.89 -10.97
C GLY A 45 -2.19 1.45 -11.51
N ARG A 46 -2.29 0.27 -12.12
CA ARG A 46 -3.53 -0.29 -12.69
C ARG A 46 -4.29 -1.22 -11.75
N GLN A 47 -3.69 -1.63 -10.63
CA GLN A 47 -4.32 -2.57 -9.69
C GLN A 47 -5.69 -2.08 -9.17
N PRO A 48 -5.93 -0.79 -8.86
CA PRO A 48 -7.25 -0.32 -8.43
C PRO A 48 -8.33 -0.53 -9.51
N GLU A 49 -7.99 -0.31 -10.78
CA GLU A 49 -8.88 -0.53 -11.91
C GLU A 49 -9.18 -2.02 -12.09
N ALA A 50 -8.16 -2.88 -12.02
CA ALA A 50 -8.32 -4.33 -12.09
C ALA A 50 -9.25 -4.86 -10.97
N ILE A 51 -9.09 -4.36 -9.75
CA ILE A 51 -9.97 -4.72 -8.62
C ILE A 51 -11.41 -4.26 -8.87
N ARG A 52 -11.62 -3.03 -9.36
CA ARG A 52 -12.96 -2.55 -9.72
C ARG A 52 -13.59 -3.42 -10.80
N TRP A 53 -12.81 -3.83 -11.80
CA TRP A 53 -13.27 -4.73 -12.84
C TRP A 53 -13.69 -6.09 -12.28
N ASN A 54 -12.88 -6.69 -11.40
CA ASN A 54 -13.23 -7.94 -10.71
C ASN A 54 -14.51 -7.82 -9.86
N LEU A 55 -14.73 -6.69 -9.18
CA LEU A 55 -15.99 -6.43 -8.47
C LEU A 55 -17.19 -6.35 -9.42
N GLY A 56 -17.00 -5.83 -10.63
CA GLY A 56 -18.00 -5.88 -11.70
C GLY A 56 -18.35 -7.31 -12.11
N GLN A 57 -17.35 -8.19 -12.23
CA GLN A 57 -17.57 -9.61 -12.53
C GLN A 57 -18.34 -10.30 -11.39
N LEU A 58 -18.03 -10.00 -10.13
CA LEU A 58 -18.79 -10.47 -8.97
C LEU A 58 -20.24 -9.98 -9.02
N ALA A 59 -20.48 -8.71 -9.35
CA ALA A 59 -21.82 -8.16 -9.50
C ALA A 59 -22.62 -8.89 -10.58
N VAL A 60 -22.00 -9.21 -11.72
CA VAL A 60 -22.63 -10.03 -12.78
C VAL A 60 -23.03 -11.41 -12.26
N ALA A 61 -22.16 -12.06 -11.49
CA ALA A 61 -22.43 -13.38 -10.90
C ALA A 61 -23.59 -13.35 -9.88
N LEU A 62 -23.84 -12.22 -9.22
CA LEU A 62 -24.91 -12.05 -8.24
C LEU A 62 -26.28 -11.70 -8.85
N ARG A 63 -26.38 -11.45 -10.16
CA ARG A 63 -27.64 -11.10 -10.83
C ARG A 63 -28.79 -12.10 -10.67
N PRO A 64 -28.58 -13.41 -10.51
CA PRO A 64 -29.68 -14.33 -10.20
C PRO A 64 -30.32 -14.10 -8.82
N LEU A 65 -29.64 -13.35 -7.94
CA LEU A 65 -30.04 -13.14 -6.54
C LEU A 65 -30.41 -11.68 -6.23
N ALA A 66 -30.07 -10.73 -7.11
CA ALA A 66 -30.28 -9.31 -6.89
C ALA A 66 -30.51 -8.56 -8.21
N GLU A 67 -31.34 -7.51 -8.14
CA GLU A 67 -31.56 -6.57 -9.25
C GLU A 67 -30.28 -5.79 -9.60
N VAL A 68 -30.23 -5.23 -10.80
CA VAL A 68 -29.04 -4.56 -11.34
C VAL A 68 -28.74 -3.26 -10.59
N GLU A 69 -29.75 -2.45 -10.29
CA GLU A 69 -29.63 -1.14 -9.68
C GLU A 69 -28.87 -1.15 -8.33
N PRO A 70 -29.20 -2.01 -7.34
CA PRO A 70 -28.44 -2.07 -6.09
C PRO A 70 -27.00 -2.56 -6.27
N LEU A 71 -26.74 -3.44 -7.25
CA LEU A 71 -25.40 -3.92 -7.55
C LEU A 71 -24.52 -2.81 -8.16
N LEU A 72 -25.08 -2.03 -9.09
CA LEU A 72 -24.39 -0.86 -9.65
C LEU A 72 -24.13 0.20 -8.58
N ALA A 73 -25.14 0.51 -7.75
CA ALA A 73 -24.99 1.45 -6.65
C ALA A 73 -23.89 1.03 -5.66
N ALA A 74 -23.72 -0.28 -5.41
CA ALA A 74 -22.62 -0.80 -4.60
C ALA A 74 -21.26 -0.63 -5.29
N LEU A 75 -21.17 -0.93 -6.59
CA LEU A 75 -19.93 -0.80 -7.38
C LEU A 75 -19.45 0.65 -7.48
N ASP A 76 -20.37 1.61 -7.61
CA ASP A 76 -20.07 3.04 -7.72
C ASP A 76 -19.43 3.62 -6.45
N ARG A 77 -19.58 2.96 -5.30
CA ARG A 77 -18.91 3.33 -4.05
C ARG A 77 -17.41 3.04 -4.06
N PHE A 78 -16.91 2.19 -4.98
CA PHE A 78 -15.51 1.78 -4.99
C PHE A 78 -14.55 2.97 -5.09
N GLY A 79 -14.75 3.88 -6.04
CA GLY A 79 -13.87 5.03 -6.27
C GLY A 79 -13.76 5.94 -5.03
N PRO A 80 -14.89 6.46 -4.50
CA PRO A 80 -14.88 7.27 -3.29
C PRO A 80 -14.28 6.56 -2.07
N LEU A 81 -14.60 5.28 -1.86
CA LEU A 81 -14.06 4.50 -0.73
C LEU A 81 -12.56 4.25 -0.88
N TYR A 82 -12.09 3.93 -2.08
CA TYR A 82 -10.67 3.74 -2.38
C TYR A 82 -9.89 5.04 -2.14
N GLY A 83 -10.37 6.18 -2.64
CA GLY A 83 -9.75 7.49 -2.43
C GLY A 83 -9.63 7.84 -0.94
N ALA A 84 -10.73 7.70 -0.19
CA ALA A 84 -10.74 7.96 1.25
C ALA A 84 -9.85 6.99 2.05
N ALA A 85 -9.77 5.72 1.64
CA ALA A 85 -8.88 4.75 2.28
C ALA A 85 -7.41 5.07 1.99
N MET A 86 -7.08 5.45 0.75
CA MET A 86 -5.73 5.79 0.34
C MET A 86 -5.20 7.02 1.05
N THR A 87 -5.96 8.12 1.11
CA THR A 87 -5.54 9.33 1.84
C THR A 87 -5.27 9.06 3.31
N ARG A 88 -6.18 8.36 4.00
CA ARG A 88 -5.99 7.98 5.40
C ARG A 88 -4.75 7.12 5.63
N ARG A 89 -4.54 6.09 4.78
CA ARG A 89 -3.37 5.20 4.88
C ARG A 89 -2.08 5.94 4.57
N PHE A 90 -2.09 6.87 3.61
CA PHE A 90 -0.92 7.65 3.24
C PHE A 90 -0.51 8.63 4.34
N CYS A 91 -1.47 9.39 4.89
CA CYS A 91 -1.24 10.29 6.03
C CYS A 91 -0.78 9.52 7.26
N TRP A 92 -1.36 8.35 7.54
CA TRP A 92 -0.89 7.48 8.63
C TRP A 92 0.55 6.99 8.43
N ARG A 93 0.92 6.58 7.20
CA ARG A 93 2.28 6.11 6.92
C ARG A 93 3.31 7.23 6.92
N LEU A 94 2.94 8.44 6.48
CA LEU A 94 3.68 9.69 6.73
C LEU A 94 3.62 10.13 8.19
N GLY A 95 2.77 9.51 8.99
CA GLY A 95 2.20 9.95 10.25
C GLY A 95 2.14 11.45 10.46
N VAL A 96 1.20 12.02 9.72
CA VAL A 96 0.63 13.32 9.95
C VAL A 96 -0.88 13.16 10.12
N ALA A 97 -1.50 14.04 10.90
CA ALA A 97 -2.95 14.07 11.05
C ALA A 97 -3.59 14.52 9.72
N GLY A 98 -4.48 13.69 9.17
CA GLY A 98 -5.20 14.01 7.92
C GLY A 98 -6.04 15.28 8.06
N GLN A 99 -6.14 16.05 6.98
CA GLN A 99 -6.88 17.32 6.92
C GLN A 99 -8.04 17.31 5.92
N GLY A 100 -8.46 16.12 5.50
CA GLY A 100 -9.58 15.93 4.60
C GLY A 100 -9.12 15.56 3.19
N LEU A 101 -10.04 14.92 2.45
CA LEU A 101 -9.73 14.21 1.20
C LEU A 101 -8.94 15.04 0.19
N GLU A 102 -9.34 16.30 -0.01
CA GLU A 102 -8.71 17.18 -1.01
C GLU A 102 -7.27 17.55 -0.63
N ARG A 103 -7.04 18.01 0.61
CA ARG A 103 -5.68 18.35 1.07
C ARG A 103 -4.80 17.12 1.16
N ASP A 104 -5.34 15.99 1.61
CA ASP A 104 -4.58 14.74 1.74
C ASP A 104 -4.19 14.19 0.35
N ALA A 105 -5.05 14.34 -0.66
CA ALA A 105 -4.75 13.96 -2.04
C ALA A 105 -3.61 14.82 -2.65
N GLN A 106 -3.57 16.12 -2.34
CA GLN A 106 -2.45 16.99 -2.76
C GLN A 106 -1.11 16.54 -2.14
N VAL A 107 -1.13 16.06 -0.90
CA VAL A 107 0.06 15.47 -0.25
C VAL A 107 0.51 14.21 -0.97
N ILE A 108 -0.41 13.32 -1.34
CA ILE A 108 -0.09 12.13 -2.15
C ILE A 108 0.57 12.56 -3.46
N GLU A 109 -0.05 13.47 -4.21
CA GLU A 109 0.48 13.90 -5.50
C GLU A 109 1.90 14.50 -5.38
N ALA A 110 2.13 15.36 -4.38
CA ALA A 110 3.44 15.95 -4.13
C ALA A 110 4.48 14.89 -3.72
N ALA A 111 4.08 13.91 -2.91
CA ALA A 111 4.93 12.79 -2.51
C ALA A 111 5.30 11.89 -3.68
N GLU A 112 4.34 11.52 -4.53
CA GLU A 112 4.60 10.73 -5.73
C GLU A 112 5.52 11.45 -6.71
N ARG A 113 5.27 12.74 -6.97
CA ARG A 113 6.16 13.57 -7.80
C ARG A 113 7.57 13.61 -7.23
N THR A 114 7.71 13.75 -5.92
CA THR A 114 9.01 13.74 -5.23
C THR A 114 9.72 12.40 -5.36
N MET A 115 9.01 11.28 -5.14
CA MET A 115 9.58 9.93 -5.26
C MET A 115 10.04 9.65 -6.69
N ARG A 116 9.21 9.96 -7.69
CA ARG A 116 9.56 9.80 -9.11
C ARG A 116 10.76 10.64 -9.51
N ALA A 117 10.74 11.93 -9.19
CA ALA A 117 11.82 12.85 -9.59
C ALA A 117 13.18 12.49 -8.97
N LYS A 118 13.19 11.88 -7.79
CA LYS A 118 14.41 11.53 -7.05
C LYS A 118 14.77 10.04 -7.12
N GLY A 119 13.97 9.20 -7.81
CA GLY A 119 14.17 7.76 -7.85
C GLY A 119 14.12 7.08 -6.47
N ILE A 120 13.30 7.60 -5.54
CA ILE A 120 13.21 7.10 -4.17
C ILE A 120 12.10 6.06 -4.07
N GLY A 121 12.38 4.92 -3.42
CA GLY A 121 11.37 3.91 -3.08
C GLY A 121 10.44 4.34 -1.94
N PRO A 122 9.22 3.77 -1.85
CA PRO A 122 8.23 4.15 -0.85
C PRO A 122 8.74 4.04 0.59
N ASP A 123 9.42 2.94 0.96
CA ASP A 123 9.87 2.74 2.34
C ASP A 123 10.87 3.81 2.79
N ALA A 124 11.83 4.15 1.93
CA ALA A 124 12.80 5.22 2.15
C ALA A 124 12.12 6.60 2.22
N PHE A 125 11.13 6.84 1.37
CA PHE A 125 10.38 8.09 1.38
C PHE A 125 9.62 8.28 2.69
N PHE A 126 8.77 7.32 3.08
CA PHE A 126 7.96 7.43 4.29
C PHE A 126 8.82 7.48 5.55
N TYR A 127 9.90 6.70 5.61
CA TYR A 127 10.83 6.76 6.73
C TYR A 127 11.50 8.13 6.84
N ARG A 128 12.03 8.66 5.74
CA ARG A 128 12.68 9.98 5.74
C ARG A 128 11.71 11.08 6.12
N HIS A 129 10.48 11.04 5.62
CA HIS A 129 9.51 12.13 5.75
C HIS A 129 8.44 11.91 6.81
N ARG A 130 8.60 10.92 7.69
CA ARG A 130 7.70 10.67 8.83
C ARG A 130 7.56 11.94 9.69
N GLY A 131 6.32 12.31 10.03
CA GLY A 131 5.98 13.53 10.73
C GLY A 131 6.21 14.82 9.91
N GLY A 132 6.39 14.71 8.59
CA GLY A 132 6.70 15.84 7.71
C GLY A 132 8.15 16.31 7.76
N ARG A 133 9.05 15.59 8.45
CA ARG A 133 10.46 15.98 8.58
C ARG A 133 11.18 15.97 7.23
N ALA A 134 12.17 16.85 7.07
CA ALA A 134 12.96 16.99 5.85
C ALA A 134 12.16 17.21 4.55
N ALA A 135 10.86 17.54 4.64
CA ALA A 135 10.04 17.90 3.48
C ALA A 135 10.45 19.28 2.96
N GLN A 136 10.63 19.40 1.65
CA GLN A 136 11.07 20.62 0.97
C GLN A 136 10.31 20.79 -0.35
N GLY A 137 10.36 21.97 -0.94
CA GLY A 137 9.66 22.29 -2.20
C GLY A 137 8.16 21.97 -2.10
N ASP A 138 7.61 21.41 -3.17
CA ASP A 138 6.19 21.06 -3.28
C ASP A 138 5.70 20.16 -2.15
N LEU A 139 6.51 19.20 -1.69
CA LEU A 139 6.13 18.33 -0.58
C LEU A 139 6.02 19.10 0.73
N GLY A 140 6.97 20.02 0.99
CA GLY A 140 6.94 20.88 2.17
C GLY A 140 5.73 21.84 2.15
N GLN A 141 5.39 22.36 0.97
CA GLN A 141 4.21 23.21 0.79
C GLN A 141 2.91 22.42 0.99
N ALA A 142 2.79 21.22 0.42
CA ALA A 142 1.62 20.38 0.58
C ALA A 142 1.40 19.96 2.05
N LEU A 143 2.48 19.72 2.79
CA LEU A 143 2.45 19.39 4.21
C LEU A 143 2.32 20.62 5.14
N ALA A 144 2.25 21.83 4.61
CA ALA A 144 2.15 23.03 5.43
C ALA A 144 0.86 23.02 6.28
N GLY A 145 1.05 23.12 7.61
CA GLY A 145 -0.02 23.11 8.59
C GLY A 145 -0.45 21.71 9.05
N TYR A 146 0.10 20.63 8.48
CA TYR A 146 -0.12 19.28 8.99
C TYR A 146 0.53 19.10 10.37
N GLN A 147 -0.22 18.50 11.29
CA GLN A 147 0.30 18.16 12.61
C GLN A 147 0.97 16.79 12.55
N PRO A 148 2.22 16.64 13.04
CA PRO A 148 2.85 15.34 13.12
C PRO A 148 2.09 14.45 14.12
N LEU A 149 1.91 13.18 13.76
CA LEU A 149 1.54 12.15 14.74
C LEU A 149 2.78 11.72 15.49
N ASP A 150 2.58 11.29 16.74
CA ASP A 150 3.64 10.75 17.58
C ASP A 150 4.50 9.71 16.82
N SER A 151 5.81 9.82 17.04
CA SER A 151 6.86 9.13 16.30
C SER A 151 8.14 8.99 17.15
N GLU A 152 8.00 8.86 18.47
CA GLU A 152 9.13 8.78 19.41
C GLU A 152 9.88 7.44 19.40
N HIS A 153 9.32 6.41 18.76
CA HIS A 153 9.91 5.07 18.71
C HIS A 153 11.32 5.09 18.07
N ASP A 154 12.29 4.42 18.71
CA ASP A 154 13.71 4.44 18.32
C ASP A 154 13.97 3.97 16.87
N TYR A 155 13.09 3.14 16.32
CA TYR A 155 13.10 2.77 14.89
C TYR A 155 13.34 3.96 13.96
N TRP A 156 12.75 5.13 14.23
CA TRP A 156 12.88 6.30 13.37
C TRP A 156 14.25 6.99 13.41
N ARG A 157 15.17 6.50 14.25
CA ARG A 157 16.55 6.94 14.45
C ARG A 157 17.57 5.90 13.97
N ASP A 158 17.15 4.65 13.77
CA ASP A 158 18.02 3.50 13.52
C ASP A 158 18.29 3.27 12.02
N GLY A 159 19.04 4.19 11.41
CA GLY A 159 19.58 3.96 10.06
C GLY A 159 18.52 3.95 8.95
N LEU A 160 18.36 2.81 8.26
CA LEU A 160 17.56 2.64 7.04
C LEU A 160 16.19 1.98 7.34
N PRO A 161 15.16 2.23 6.51
CA PRO A 161 13.87 1.56 6.66
C PRO A 161 13.97 0.06 6.43
N GLU A 162 13.09 -0.71 7.08
CA GLU A 162 12.84 -2.08 6.66
C GLU A 162 12.09 -2.11 5.33
N THR A 163 12.60 -2.89 4.39
CA THR A 163 11.92 -3.15 3.10
C THR A 163 11.54 -4.63 2.99
N MET A 164 10.93 -5.02 1.87
CA MET A 164 10.72 -6.43 1.53
C MET A 164 11.02 -6.64 0.03
N LEU A 165 12.01 -5.92 -0.50
CA LEU A 165 12.41 -6.04 -1.91
C LEU A 165 12.81 -7.48 -2.23
N ILE A 166 12.59 -7.89 -3.48
CA ILE A 166 12.70 -9.30 -3.86
C ILE A 166 14.09 -9.87 -3.60
N ASP A 167 15.16 -9.12 -3.85
CA ASP A 167 16.52 -9.59 -3.60
C ASP A 167 16.76 -9.86 -2.10
N GLU A 168 16.14 -9.07 -1.20
CA GLU A 168 16.20 -9.36 0.25
C GLU A 168 15.48 -10.68 0.55
N VAL A 169 14.30 -10.88 -0.04
CA VAL A 169 13.49 -12.08 0.16
C VAL A 169 14.19 -13.32 -0.40
N GLU A 170 14.77 -13.24 -1.59
CA GLU A 170 15.58 -14.30 -2.20
C GLU A 170 16.82 -14.63 -1.36
N THR A 171 17.45 -13.63 -0.74
CA THR A 171 18.56 -13.84 0.19
C THR A 171 18.11 -14.62 1.43
N LEU A 172 16.94 -14.29 2.00
CA LEU A 172 16.37 -15.03 3.13
C LEU A 172 16.07 -16.48 2.75
N TRP A 173 15.46 -16.71 1.58
CA TRP A 173 15.17 -18.04 1.08
C TRP A 173 16.44 -18.85 0.80
N SER A 174 17.45 -18.22 0.23
CA SER A 174 18.75 -18.86 -0.05
C SER A 174 19.41 -19.38 1.22
N ALA A 175 19.31 -18.67 2.35
CA ALA A 175 19.82 -19.15 3.63
C ALA A 175 19.10 -20.43 4.10
N ILE A 176 17.78 -20.48 3.93
CA ILE A 176 16.96 -21.64 4.29
C ILE A 176 17.24 -22.81 3.34
N ASP A 177 17.20 -22.59 2.03
CA ASP A 177 17.40 -23.64 1.02
C ASP A 177 18.80 -24.26 1.08
N GLN A 178 19.85 -23.43 1.19
CA GLN A 178 21.23 -23.91 1.10
C GLN A 178 21.78 -24.42 2.43
N ARG A 179 21.25 -23.94 3.57
CA ARG A 179 21.85 -24.18 4.90
C ARG A 179 20.84 -24.55 5.98
N ASP A 180 19.55 -24.67 5.67
CA ASP A 180 18.46 -24.83 6.66
C ASP A 180 18.52 -23.78 7.79
N ASP A 181 19.00 -22.57 7.45
CA ASP A 181 19.17 -21.47 8.40
C ASP A 181 17.97 -20.54 8.39
N TRP A 182 17.12 -20.69 9.41
CA TRP A 182 15.90 -19.91 9.59
C TRP A 182 16.13 -18.60 10.34
N ALA A 183 17.32 -18.37 10.93
CA ALA A 183 17.58 -17.21 11.77
C ALA A 183 17.40 -15.88 11.01
N PRO A 184 17.91 -15.70 9.76
CA PRO A 184 17.73 -14.46 9.01
C PRO A 184 16.25 -14.09 8.78
N LEU A 185 15.40 -15.09 8.53
CA LEU A 185 13.96 -14.89 8.36
C LEU A 185 13.32 -14.43 9.68
N MET A 186 13.62 -15.09 10.79
CA MET A 186 13.07 -14.73 12.09
C MET A 186 13.51 -13.33 12.53
N ASP A 187 14.76 -12.98 12.27
CA ASP A 187 15.29 -11.64 12.51
C ASP A 187 14.57 -10.61 11.65
N LYS A 188 14.35 -10.89 10.36
CA LYS A 188 13.57 -10.02 9.48
C LYS A 188 12.15 -9.80 10.01
N VAL A 189 11.47 -10.88 10.41
CA VAL A 189 10.12 -10.81 10.99
C VAL A 189 10.11 -9.95 12.26
N ALA A 190 11.11 -10.09 13.13
CA ALA A 190 11.23 -9.27 14.34
C ALA A 190 11.40 -7.78 14.01
N ARG A 191 12.25 -7.45 13.03
CA ARG A 191 12.44 -6.05 12.59
C ARG A 191 11.19 -5.46 11.92
N LEU A 192 10.48 -6.24 11.10
CA LEU A 192 9.20 -5.81 10.52
C LEU A 192 8.12 -5.59 11.58
N ARG A 193 8.04 -6.45 12.60
CA ARG A 193 7.13 -6.25 13.74
C ARG A 193 7.48 -4.97 14.51
N ARG A 194 8.77 -4.70 14.72
CA ARG A 194 9.25 -3.47 15.33
C ARG A 194 8.87 -2.23 14.51
N MET A 195 9.02 -2.27 13.18
CA MET A 195 8.53 -1.22 12.29
C MET A 195 7.00 -1.04 12.43
N GLY A 196 6.25 -2.14 12.49
CA GLY A 196 4.80 -2.12 12.72
C GLY A 196 4.42 -1.41 14.02
N SER A 197 5.08 -1.74 15.14
CA SER A 197 4.91 -1.05 16.42
C SER A 197 5.23 0.45 16.32
N ALA A 198 6.28 0.82 15.58
CA ALA A 198 6.69 2.21 15.37
C ALA A 198 5.69 3.03 14.53
N LEU A 199 4.97 2.38 13.62
CA LEU A 199 3.89 2.99 12.83
C LEU A 199 2.61 3.21 13.66
N GLY A 200 2.43 2.45 14.73
CA GLY A 200 1.23 2.49 15.57
C GLY A 200 0.00 1.88 14.89
N ASN A 201 -1.17 2.12 15.48
CA ASN A 201 -2.41 1.50 15.00
C ASN A 201 -2.81 2.03 13.61
N PRO A 202 -3.00 1.15 12.63
CA PRO A 202 -3.45 1.55 11.30
C PRO A 202 -4.89 2.06 11.36
N PRO A 203 -5.28 3.05 10.51
CA PRO A 203 -6.67 3.45 10.35
C PRO A 203 -7.62 2.25 10.14
N SER A 204 -8.76 2.23 10.84
CA SER A 204 -9.76 1.18 10.65
C SER A 204 -10.30 1.17 9.20
N PRO A 205 -10.44 0.00 8.54
CA PRO A 205 -11.04 -0.09 7.20
C PRO A 205 -12.47 0.48 7.18
N TYR A 206 -12.83 1.21 6.12
CA TYR A 206 -14.18 1.81 5.99
C TYR A 206 -15.32 0.80 5.74
N GLY A 207 -15.04 -0.51 5.68
CA GLY A 207 -16.03 -1.56 5.38
C GLY A 207 -16.59 -2.30 6.59
N ILE A 208 -15.96 -2.21 7.76
CA ILE A 208 -16.45 -2.88 8.98
C ILE A 208 -17.18 -1.83 9.82
N ASN A 209 -18.44 -1.59 9.49
CA ASN A 209 -19.36 -0.99 10.44
C ASN A 209 -20.51 -1.98 10.68
N PRO A 210 -20.34 -2.97 11.56
CA PRO A 210 -21.36 -3.98 11.82
C PRO A 210 -22.57 -3.41 12.58
N ILE A 211 -22.52 -2.14 12.99
CA ILE A 211 -23.57 -1.47 13.75
C ILE A 211 -23.67 -0.01 13.30
N ALA A 212 -24.53 0.25 12.32
CA ALA A 212 -25.20 1.53 12.10
C ALA A 212 -26.61 1.24 11.59
#